data_AF-D0UTL0-F1
#
_entry.id   AF-D0UTL0-F1
#
_cell.length_a   1.000
_cell.length_b   1.000
_cell.length_c   1.000
_cell.angle_alpha   90.00
_cell.angle_beta   90.00
_cell.angle_gamma   90.00
#
_symmetry.space_group_name_H-M   'P 1'
#
loop_
_entity.id
_entity.type
_entity.pdbx_description
1 polymer ?
#
loop_
_entity_poly.entity_id
_entity_poly.type
_entity_poly.pdbx_seq_one_letter_code
_entity_poly.pdbx_strand_id
1 'polypeptide(L)'
;KCTQFVGYSRSKLTVQQIREKCTPYIKVKPGQEAAFEEFWKLNTYTAGSYDTRRDFEMLNQALTSLEKGTECHRLFYLALPPSVFEPVTTHIRNCNMSEKGWTRVIVEKPFGRDLESSEKLSKHLASLFKEEQLYRIDHYLGKEMVQSLISLRFGNRLFGPTWNRESISSVLISFKEPIGTQGRGGYFDEFGIIR
;
A
#
# COMPACT_ATOMS: atom_id res chain seq x y z
N LYS A 1 3.95 22.89 -1.47
CA LYS A 1 4.25 21.55 -0.93
C LYS A 1 4.71 20.70 -2.10
N CYS A 2 5.95 20.20 -2.09
CA CYS A 2 6.56 19.50 -3.23
C CYS A 2 6.49 17.99 -2.99
N THR A 3 5.59 17.29 -3.67
CA THR A 3 5.52 15.82 -3.63
C THR A 3 6.34 15.26 -4.79
N GLN A 4 7.16 14.24 -4.53
CA GLN A 4 7.94 13.52 -5.52
C GLN A 4 7.52 12.05 -5.52
N PHE A 5 7.48 11.43 -6.69
CA PHE A 5 7.14 10.02 -6.86
C PHE A 5 8.37 9.27 -7.37
N VAL A 6 8.82 8.26 -6.65
CA VAL A 6 10.00 7.48 -7.03
C VAL A 6 9.60 6.03 -7.24
N GLY A 7 9.63 5.58 -8.49
CA GLY A 7 9.43 4.17 -8.82
C GLY A 7 10.72 3.38 -8.56
N TYR A 8 10.60 2.18 -7.98
CA TYR A 8 11.72 1.30 -7.72
C TYR A 8 11.40 -0.14 -8.10
N SER A 9 12.25 -0.76 -8.92
CA SER A 9 12.14 -2.20 -9.23
C SER A 9 13.43 -2.77 -9.81
N ARG A 10 13.49 -4.10 -9.97
CA ARG A 10 14.61 -4.79 -10.63
C ARG A 10 14.79 -4.42 -12.11
N SER A 11 13.70 -4.08 -12.79
CA SER A 11 13.72 -3.79 -14.23
C SER A 11 14.39 -2.44 -14.51
N LYS A 12 15.23 -2.38 -15.55
CA LYS A 12 15.81 -1.10 -16.01
C LYS A 12 14.80 -0.39 -16.91
N LEU A 13 13.92 0.41 -16.31
CA LEU A 13 12.91 1.19 -17.00
C LEU A 13 13.22 2.69 -16.98
N THR A 14 12.69 3.43 -17.95
CA THR A 14 12.64 4.89 -17.92
C THR A 14 11.27 5.37 -17.46
N VAL A 15 11.19 6.60 -16.94
CA VAL A 15 9.91 7.23 -16.58
C VAL A 15 8.95 7.28 -17.78
N GLN A 16 9.48 7.49 -18.99
CA GLN A 16 8.68 7.48 -20.22
C GLN A 16 8.03 6.11 -20.49
N GLN A 17 8.77 5.01 -20.32
CA GLN A 17 8.22 3.66 -20.47
C GLN A 17 7.15 3.34 -19.42
N ILE A 18 7.32 3.85 -18.19
CA ILE A 18 6.32 3.69 -17.13
C ILE A 18 5.07 4.51 -17.48
N ARG A 19 5.25 5.74 -17.95
CA ARG A 19 4.17 6.60 -18.43
C ARG A 19 3.33 5.93 -19.49
N GLU A 20 3.96 5.36 -20.52
CA GLU A 20 3.26 4.66 -21.59
C GLU A 20 2.44 3.47 -21.07
N LYS A 21 3.01 2.68 -20.14
CA LYS A 21 2.31 1.54 -19.52
C LYS A 21 1.15 1.95 -18.60
N CYS A 22 1.28 3.09 -17.91
CA CYS A 22 0.27 3.58 -16.99
C CYS A 22 -0.85 4.36 -17.68
N THR A 23 -0.57 5.04 -18.80
CA THR A 23 -1.51 5.92 -19.51
C THR A 23 -2.87 5.27 -19.78
N PRO A 24 -2.98 4.01 -20.25
CA PRO A 24 -4.28 3.37 -20.48
C PRO A 24 -5.16 3.24 -19.24
N TYR A 25 -4.57 3.24 -18.04
CA TYR A 25 -5.27 3.07 -16.77
C TYR A 25 -5.58 4.42 -16.08
N ILE A 26 -4.96 5.51 -16.54
CA ILE A 26 -5.18 6.85 -15.99
C ILE A 26 -6.30 7.51 -16.79
N LYS A 27 -7.47 7.63 -16.17
CA LYS A 27 -8.64 8.28 -16.75
C LYS A 27 -8.53 9.80 -16.62
N VAL A 28 -7.71 10.42 -17.47
CA VAL A 28 -7.58 11.88 -17.54
C VAL A 28 -8.89 12.47 -18.06
N LYS A 29 -9.47 13.40 -17.30
CA LYS A 29 -10.69 14.12 -17.73
C LYS A 29 -10.31 15.32 -18.60
N PRO A 30 -11.20 15.79 -19.50
CA PRO A 30 -10.99 17.03 -20.24
C PRO A 30 -10.66 18.20 -19.30
N GLY A 31 -9.59 18.92 -19.59
CA GLY A 31 -9.09 20.04 -18.76
C GLY A 31 -8.07 19.63 -17.68
N GLN A 32 -7.70 18.35 -17.58
CA GLN A 32 -6.68 17.86 -16.64
C GLN A 32 -5.33 17.52 -17.32
N GLU A 33 -5.17 17.82 -18.61
CA GLU A 33 -3.99 17.46 -19.39
C GLU A 33 -2.73 18.15 -18.85
N ALA A 34 -2.84 19.43 -18.47
CA ALA A 34 -1.73 20.17 -17.87
C ALA A 34 -1.28 19.55 -16.53
N ALA A 35 -2.24 19.14 -15.68
CA ALA A 35 -1.95 18.47 -14.42
C ALA A 35 -1.35 17.08 -14.63
N PHE A 36 -1.76 16.36 -15.69
CA PHE A 36 -1.18 15.08 -16.07
C PHE A 36 0.29 15.24 -16.48
N GLU A 37 0.63 16.27 -17.28
CA GLU A 37 2.03 16.56 -17.62
C GLU A 37 2.85 16.97 -16.40
N GLU A 38 2.28 17.80 -15.51
CA GLU A 38 2.95 18.20 -14.28
C GLU A 38 3.21 17.00 -13.35
N PHE A 39 2.24 16.09 -13.22
CA PHE A 39 2.42 14.85 -12.47
C PHE A 39 3.63 14.07 -12.95
N TRP A 40 3.78 13.85 -14.26
CA TRP A 40 4.91 13.08 -14.80
C TRP A 40 6.27 13.77 -14.62
N LYS A 41 6.32 15.11 -14.52
CA LYS A 41 7.55 15.84 -14.17
C LYS A 41 8.01 15.59 -12.74
N LEU A 42 7.11 15.18 -11.85
CA LEU A 42 7.39 14.85 -10.45
C LEU A 42 7.77 13.36 -10.25
N ASN A 43 7.79 12.57 -11.33
CA ASN A 43 8.11 11.15 -11.27
C ASN A 43 9.58 10.91 -11.64
N THR A 44 10.27 10.13 -10.82
CA THR A 44 11.61 9.61 -11.08
C THR A 44 11.61 8.09 -10.91
N TYR A 45 12.69 7.45 -11.36
CA TYR A 45 12.81 6.00 -11.32
C TYR A 45 14.22 5.56 -10.96
N THR A 46 14.34 4.52 -10.15
CA THR A 46 15.61 3.89 -9.78
C THR A 46 15.49 2.38 -9.93
N ALA A 47 16.41 1.77 -10.68
CA ALA A 47 16.47 0.32 -10.81
C ALA A 47 17.37 -0.28 -9.71
N GLY A 48 16.96 -1.40 -9.10
CA GLY A 48 17.73 -2.09 -8.06
C GLY A 48 17.08 -3.39 -7.58
N SER A 49 17.87 -4.24 -6.93
CA SER A 49 17.42 -5.50 -6.33
C SER A 49 16.79 -5.31 -4.95
N TYR A 50 15.90 -6.23 -4.58
CA TYR A 50 15.18 -6.19 -3.31
C TYR A 50 15.95 -6.78 -2.12
N ASP A 51 17.09 -7.43 -2.38
CA ASP A 51 17.88 -8.20 -1.41
C ASP A 51 19.30 -7.64 -1.18
N THR A 52 19.67 -6.57 -1.89
CA THR A 52 21.03 -6.05 -1.91
C THR A 52 21.10 -4.69 -1.24
N ARG A 53 21.81 -4.60 -0.13
CA ARG A 53 22.00 -3.35 0.64
C ARG A 53 22.48 -2.17 -0.22
N ARG A 54 23.45 -2.41 -1.12
CA ARG A 54 24.01 -1.38 -2.01
C ARG A 54 22.93 -0.67 -2.84
N ASP A 55 21.93 -1.42 -3.32
CA ASP A 55 20.88 -0.84 -4.16
C ASP A 55 19.92 0.05 -3.35
N PHE A 56 19.73 -0.26 -2.06
CA PHE A 56 18.97 0.58 -1.14
C PHE A 56 19.76 1.83 -0.70
N GLU A 57 21.08 1.75 -0.60
CA GLU A 57 21.95 2.92 -0.42
C GLU A 57 21.89 3.85 -1.64
N MET A 58 21.90 3.31 -2.85
CA MET A 58 21.68 4.09 -4.08
C MET A 58 20.28 4.71 -4.14
N LEU A 59 19.24 3.96 -3.72
CA LEU A 59 17.89 4.51 -3.58
C LEU A 59 17.87 5.66 -2.56
N ASN A 60 18.59 5.53 -1.43
CA ASN A 60 18.65 6.60 -0.43
C ASN A 60 19.30 7.85 -1.01
N GLN A 61 20.39 7.71 -1.76
CA GLN A 61 21.03 8.85 -2.44
C GLN A 61 20.07 9.54 -3.42
N ALA A 62 19.33 8.76 -4.21
CA ALA A 62 18.30 9.29 -5.11
C ALA A 62 17.22 10.06 -4.35
N LEU A 63 16.67 9.49 -3.28
CA LEU A 63 15.68 10.14 -2.42
C LEU A 63 16.23 11.45 -1.83
N THR A 64 17.41 11.41 -1.21
CA THR A 64 18.02 12.59 -0.57
C THR A 64 18.28 13.72 -1.58
N SER A 65 18.63 13.40 -2.83
CA SER A 65 18.80 14.42 -3.89
C SER A 65 17.50 15.16 -4.27
N LEU A 66 16.35 14.53 -4.02
CA LEU A 66 15.03 15.10 -4.31
C LEU A 66 14.44 15.84 -3.09
N GLU A 67 14.95 15.55 -1.91
CA GLU A 67 14.52 16.16 -0.65
C GLU A 67 14.94 17.62 -0.58
N LYS A 68 13.96 18.52 -0.50
CA LYS A 68 14.16 19.97 -0.39
C LYS A 68 13.46 20.49 0.86
N GLY A 69 14.15 21.37 1.59
CA GLY A 69 13.61 22.04 2.77
C GLY A 69 14.03 21.40 4.09
N THR A 70 13.37 21.84 5.16
CA THR A 70 13.69 21.48 6.55
C THR A 70 13.00 20.20 7.01
N GLU A 71 11.86 19.85 6.41
CA GLU A 71 11.07 18.67 6.76
C GLU A 71 10.77 17.85 5.49
N CYS A 72 11.12 16.56 5.52
CA CYS A 72 10.92 15.64 4.40
C CYS A 72 10.36 14.32 4.91
N HIS A 73 9.27 13.87 4.30
CA HIS A 73 8.57 12.66 4.70
C HIS A 73 8.72 11.59 3.65
N ARG A 74 8.87 10.33 4.07
CA ARG A 74 9.00 9.19 3.18
C ARG A 74 7.84 8.22 3.37
N LEU A 75 7.15 7.91 2.28
CA LEU A 75 6.08 6.91 2.25
C LEU A 75 6.46 5.81 1.26
N PHE A 76 6.70 4.62 1.78
CA PHE A 76 7.05 3.44 0.99
C PHE A 76 5.81 2.61 0.72
N TYR A 77 5.45 2.42 -0.54
CA TYR A 77 4.37 1.52 -0.94
C TYR A 77 4.94 0.20 -1.43
N LEU A 78 4.72 -0.89 -0.69
CA LEU A 78 5.25 -2.21 -1.04
C LEU A 78 4.27 -2.95 -1.97
N ALA A 79 4.23 -2.55 -3.24
CA ALA A 79 3.53 -3.26 -4.31
C ALA A 79 4.36 -4.46 -4.80
N LEU A 80 4.74 -5.33 -3.87
CA LEU A 80 5.70 -6.42 -4.05
C LEU A 80 5.10 -7.76 -3.59
N PRO A 81 5.60 -8.90 -4.09
CA PRO A 81 5.19 -10.20 -3.56
C PRO A 81 5.67 -10.39 -2.10
N PRO A 82 4.95 -11.19 -1.29
CA PRO A 82 5.27 -11.40 0.13
C PRO A 82 6.69 -11.94 0.39
N SER A 83 7.23 -12.71 -0.56
CA SER A 83 8.55 -13.33 -0.46
C SER A 83 9.69 -12.34 -0.30
N VAL A 84 9.49 -11.07 -0.68
CA VAL A 84 10.52 -10.03 -0.56
C VAL A 84 10.21 -9.01 0.54
N PHE A 85 9.13 -9.16 1.31
CA PHE A 85 8.78 -8.19 2.36
C PHE A 85 9.84 -8.10 3.45
N GLU A 86 10.31 -9.24 3.97
CA GLU A 86 11.32 -9.27 5.03
C GLU A 86 12.62 -8.54 4.63
N PRO A 87 13.29 -8.86 3.50
CA PRO A 87 14.52 -8.16 3.11
C PRO A 87 14.27 -6.68 2.80
N VAL A 88 13.20 -6.33 2.07
CA VAL A 88 12.90 -4.93 1.69
C VAL A 88 12.67 -4.07 2.92
N THR A 89 11.85 -4.53 3.87
CA THR A 89 11.54 -3.78 5.10
C THR A 89 12.76 -3.60 5.98
N THR A 90 13.62 -4.62 6.05
CA THR A 90 14.91 -4.55 6.75
C THR A 90 15.83 -3.49 6.12
N HIS A 91 15.95 -3.48 4.79
CA HIS A 91 16.77 -2.50 4.09
C HIS A 91 16.21 -1.08 4.18
N ILE A 92 14.89 -0.90 4.07
CA ILE A 92 14.25 0.42 4.28
C ILE A 92 14.59 0.95 5.66
N ARG A 93 14.47 0.11 6.70
CA ARG A 93 14.77 0.51 8.09
C ARG A 93 16.23 0.91 8.27
N ASN A 94 17.14 0.21 7.62
CA ASN A 94 18.58 0.43 7.79
C ASN A 94 19.13 1.59 6.95
N CYS A 95 18.58 1.81 5.75
CA CYS A 95 19.20 2.69 4.75
C CYS A 95 18.32 3.85 4.29
N ASN A 96 16.99 3.76 4.42
CA ASN A 96 16.08 4.67 3.73
C ASN A 96 15.07 5.38 4.65
N MET A 97 15.27 5.33 5.97
CA MET A 97 14.51 6.15 6.91
C MET A 97 14.78 7.64 6.66
N SER A 98 13.74 8.47 6.74
CA SER A 98 13.91 9.92 6.69
C SER A 98 14.61 10.42 7.96
N GLU A 99 15.61 11.29 7.80
CA GLU A 99 16.31 11.96 8.90
C GLU A 99 15.54 13.20 9.40
N LYS A 100 14.71 13.79 8.55
CA LYS A 100 14.08 15.11 8.75
C LYS A 100 12.56 15.04 8.83
N GLY A 101 11.98 13.87 9.06
CA GLY A 101 10.54 13.71 9.14
C GLY A 101 10.11 12.26 9.34
N TRP A 102 8.81 11.99 9.28
CA TRP A 102 8.31 10.63 9.44
C TRP A 102 8.64 9.74 8.24
N THR A 103 8.72 8.43 8.53
CA THR A 103 8.74 7.37 7.53
C THR A 103 7.56 6.44 7.79
N ARG A 104 6.79 6.14 6.75
CA ARG A 104 5.64 5.23 6.79
C ARG A 104 5.77 4.17 5.70
N VAL A 105 5.30 2.97 5.99
CA VAL A 105 5.36 1.81 5.10
C VAL A 105 3.96 1.26 4.91
N ILE A 106 3.51 1.22 3.67
CA ILE A 106 2.26 0.61 3.25
C ILE A 106 2.57 -0.82 2.79
N VAL A 107 1.88 -1.80 3.39
CA VAL A 107 2.05 -3.23 3.12
C VAL A 107 0.72 -3.79 2.62
N GLU A 108 0.76 -4.51 1.50
CA GLU A 108 -0.38 -5.18 0.89
C GLU A 108 -0.51 -6.62 1.39
N LYS A 109 -1.74 -7.16 1.29
CA LYS A 109 -2.02 -8.57 1.54
C LYS A 109 -1.31 -9.47 0.51
N PRO A 110 -0.98 -10.73 0.85
CA PRO A 110 -1.33 -11.46 2.08
C PRO A 110 -0.39 -11.19 3.28
N PHE A 111 -0.97 -11.12 4.48
CA PHE A 111 -0.26 -10.96 5.76
C PHE A 111 -0.01 -12.32 6.44
N GLY A 112 0.64 -13.24 5.73
CA GLY A 112 0.75 -14.65 6.12
C GLY A 112 -0.38 -15.51 5.53
N ARG A 113 -0.34 -16.81 5.80
CA ARG A 113 -1.31 -17.83 5.34
C ARG A 113 -2.12 -18.47 6.47
N ASP A 114 -1.63 -18.30 7.69
CA ASP A 114 -2.14 -18.83 8.95
C ASP A 114 -1.66 -17.96 10.12
N LEU A 115 -2.08 -18.30 11.34
CA LEU A 115 -1.72 -17.57 12.55
C LEU A 115 -0.20 -17.48 12.74
N GLU A 116 0.52 -18.59 12.56
CA GLU A 116 1.97 -18.66 12.82
C GLU A 116 2.76 -17.78 11.84
N SER A 117 2.47 -17.89 10.54
CA SER A 117 3.12 -17.08 9.51
C SER A 117 2.76 -15.59 9.62
N SER A 118 1.52 -15.27 10.00
CA SER A 118 1.09 -13.89 10.24
C SER A 118 1.77 -13.27 11.47
N GLU A 119 1.89 -14.03 12.56
CA GLU A 119 2.63 -13.61 13.75
C GLU A 119 4.10 -13.39 13.45
N LYS A 120 4.74 -14.28 12.66
CA LYS A 120 6.14 -14.12 12.25
C LYS A 120 6.34 -12.81 11.50
N LEU A 121 5.51 -12.55 10.48
CA LEU A 121 5.57 -11.30 9.71
C LEU A 121 5.33 -10.08 10.62
N SER A 122 4.36 -10.17 11.52
CA SER A 122 4.02 -9.07 12.44
C SER A 122 5.15 -8.78 13.42
N LYS A 123 5.77 -9.81 14.00
CA LYS A 123 6.95 -9.68 14.89
C LYS A 123 8.14 -9.08 14.15
N HIS A 124 8.38 -9.51 12.91
CA HIS A 124 9.41 -8.92 12.05
C HIS A 124 9.17 -7.43 11.82
N LEU A 125 7.98 -7.04 11.37
CA LEU A 125 7.65 -5.64 11.10
C LEU A 125 7.69 -4.78 12.37
N ALA A 126 7.18 -5.28 13.50
CA ALA A 126 7.20 -4.59 14.78
C ALA A 126 8.62 -4.42 15.35
N SER A 127 9.55 -5.31 15.02
CA SER A 127 10.96 -5.16 15.41
C SER A 127 11.65 -4.00 14.67
N LEU A 128 11.15 -3.64 13.48
CA LEU A 128 11.73 -2.62 12.61
C LEU A 128 11.03 -1.27 12.72
N PHE A 129 9.70 -1.25 12.79
CA PHE A 129 8.88 -0.04 12.72
C PHE A 129 7.93 0.07 13.90
N LYS A 130 7.62 1.30 14.31
CA LYS A 130 6.51 1.54 15.23
C LYS A 130 5.17 1.32 14.52
N GLU A 131 4.13 0.96 15.26
CA GLU A 131 2.80 0.68 14.68
C GLU A 131 2.22 1.91 13.93
N GLU A 132 2.48 3.13 14.40
CA GLU A 132 2.07 4.38 13.72
C GLU A 132 2.74 4.60 12.34
N GLN A 133 3.77 3.83 12.03
CA GLN A 133 4.50 3.86 10.76
C GLN A 133 3.99 2.79 9.80
N LEU A 134 3.23 1.81 10.26
CA LEU A 134 2.79 0.66 9.48
C LEU A 134 1.34 0.83 9.03
N TYR A 135 1.12 0.71 7.72
CA TYR A 135 -0.19 0.82 7.09
C TYR A 135 -0.49 -0.46 6.34
N ARG A 136 -1.22 -1.38 6.98
CA ARG A 136 -1.65 -2.64 6.36
C ARG A 136 -2.93 -2.39 5.57
N ILE A 137 -2.89 -2.63 4.27
CA ILE A 137 -4.02 -2.33 3.39
C ILE A 137 -5.03 -3.48 3.40
N ASP A 138 -6.24 -3.13 3.82
CA ASP A 138 -7.45 -3.79 3.36
C ASP A 138 -8.29 -2.78 2.58
N HIS A 139 -8.36 -2.96 1.26
CA HIS A 139 -9.02 -2.01 0.37
C HIS A 139 -10.54 -1.92 0.61
N TYR A 140 -11.17 -2.88 1.30
CA TYR A 140 -12.58 -2.76 1.68
C TYR A 140 -12.82 -1.63 2.68
N LEU A 141 -11.85 -1.35 3.55
CA LEU A 141 -11.92 -0.24 4.51
C LEU A 141 -11.88 1.14 3.80
N GLY A 142 -11.43 1.18 2.55
CA GLY A 142 -11.47 2.38 1.70
C GLY A 142 -12.80 2.61 0.97
N LYS A 143 -13.75 1.66 1.03
CA LYS A 143 -15.04 1.80 0.33
C LYS A 143 -15.98 2.73 1.11
N GLU A 144 -16.60 3.66 0.41
CA GLU A 144 -17.48 4.69 0.97
C GLU A 144 -18.58 4.13 1.89
N MET A 145 -19.26 3.06 1.44
CA MET A 145 -20.32 2.43 2.24
C MET A 145 -19.79 1.76 3.52
N VAL A 146 -18.57 1.22 3.49
CA VAL A 146 -17.94 0.60 4.67
C VAL A 146 -17.57 1.69 5.68
N GLN A 147 -17.00 2.80 5.23
CA GLN A 147 -16.70 3.96 6.08
C GLN A 147 -17.97 4.56 6.70
N SER A 148 -19.07 4.57 5.94
CA SER A 148 -20.36 5.09 6.40
C SER A 148 -21.00 4.29 7.54
N LEU A 149 -20.62 3.02 7.75
CA LEU A 149 -21.18 2.17 8.80
C LEU A 149 -21.01 2.76 10.20
N ILE A 150 -19.86 3.41 10.47
CA ILE A 150 -19.59 4.04 11.77
C ILE A 150 -20.54 5.22 11.98
N SER A 151 -20.66 6.10 10.98
CA SER A 151 -21.57 7.24 11.02
C SER A 151 -23.03 6.80 11.16
N LEU A 152 -23.43 5.73 10.46
CA LEU A 152 -24.77 5.17 10.57
C LEU A 152 -25.07 4.66 11.98
N ARG A 153 -24.18 3.85 12.56
CA ARG A 153 -24.36 3.28 13.91
C ARG A 153 -24.36 4.33 15.01
N PHE A 154 -23.40 5.25 15.00
CA PHE A 154 -23.14 6.12 16.15
C PHE A 154 -23.66 7.56 15.97
N GLY A 155 -23.90 7.99 14.73
CA GLY A 155 -24.44 9.32 14.43
C GLY A 155 -25.96 9.44 14.54
N ASN A 156 -26.68 8.32 14.68
CA ASN A 156 -28.14 8.30 14.63
C ASN A 156 -28.75 7.74 15.92
N ARG A 157 -29.59 8.55 16.59
CA ARG A 157 -30.33 8.14 17.80
C ARG A 157 -31.26 6.95 17.57
N LEU A 158 -31.73 6.73 16.34
CA LEU A 158 -32.60 5.60 15.99
C LEU A 158 -31.88 4.24 16.06
N PHE A 159 -30.62 4.20 15.61
CA PHE A 159 -29.85 2.96 15.53
C PHE A 159 -29.14 2.61 16.85
N GLY A 160 -28.83 3.59 17.70
CA GLY A 160 -28.17 3.35 18.99
C GLY A 160 -28.88 2.31 19.87
N PRO A 161 -30.17 2.51 20.23
CA PRO A 161 -30.91 1.60 21.11
C PRO A 161 -31.24 0.24 20.48
N THR A 162 -31.28 0.15 19.14
CA THR A 162 -31.66 -1.07 18.41
C THR A 162 -30.46 -1.91 17.97
N TRP A 163 -29.23 -1.41 18.10
CA TRP A 163 -28.02 -2.14 17.71
C TRP A 163 -27.51 -3.08 18.80
N ASN A 164 -28.32 -4.07 19.20
CA ASN A 164 -27.96 -5.07 20.22
C ASN A 164 -28.70 -6.41 20.03
N ARG A 165 -28.35 -7.41 20.86
CA ARG A 165 -28.89 -8.78 20.81
C ARG A 165 -30.39 -8.90 21.12
N GLU A 166 -30.99 -7.89 21.75
CA GLU A 166 -32.42 -7.90 22.10
C GLU A 166 -33.28 -7.48 20.89
N SER A 167 -32.69 -6.70 19.98
CA SER A 167 -33.36 -6.16 18.79
C SER A 167 -32.93 -6.82 17.48
N ILE A 168 -31.72 -7.37 17.40
CA ILE A 168 -31.16 -7.98 16.19
C ILE A 168 -31.22 -9.51 16.26
N SER A 169 -31.96 -10.12 15.34
CA SER A 169 -32.04 -11.59 15.20
C SER A 169 -30.77 -12.19 14.56
N SER A 170 -30.23 -11.56 13.52
CA SER A 170 -29.02 -12.04 12.83
C SER A 170 -28.32 -10.93 12.04
N VAL A 171 -27.01 -11.09 11.81
CA VAL A 171 -26.21 -10.23 10.92
C VAL A 171 -25.70 -11.08 9.76
N LEU A 172 -26.02 -10.68 8.53
CA LEU A 172 -25.58 -11.35 7.31
C LEU A 172 -24.55 -10.50 6.58
N ILE A 173 -23.38 -11.09 6.32
CA ILE A 173 -22.32 -10.48 5.49
C ILE A 173 -22.18 -11.37 4.25
N SER A 174 -22.41 -10.78 3.08
CA SER A 174 -22.39 -11.51 1.81
C SER A 174 -21.38 -10.87 0.87
N PHE A 175 -20.46 -11.67 0.36
CA PHE A 175 -19.57 -11.33 -0.74
C PHE A 175 -19.87 -12.26 -1.92
N LYS A 176 -20.21 -11.68 -3.08
CA LYS A 176 -20.58 -12.44 -4.29
C LYS A 176 -19.90 -11.79 -5.49
N GLU A 177 -19.26 -12.62 -6.30
CA GLU A 177 -18.68 -12.20 -7.57
C GLU A 177 -19.31 -13.02 -8.70
N PRO A 178 -19.70 -12.38 -9.82
CA PRO A 178 -20.21 -13.09 -10.99
C PRO A 178 -19.09 -13.70 -11.84
N ILE A 179 -17.83 -13.55 -11.43
CA ILE A 179 -16.64 -14.00 -12.15
C ILE A 179 -16.00 -15.21 -11.43
N GLY A 180 -15.43 -16.13 -12.21
CA GLY A 180 -14.60 -17.23 -11.71
C GLY A 180 -13.13 -16.81 -11.52
N THR A 181 -12.22 -17.78 -11.47
CA THR A 181 -10.79 -17.52 -11.21
C THR A 181 -10.03 -16.86 -12.37
N GLN A 182 -10.64 -16.71 -13.55
CA GLN A 182 -10.14 -15.93 -14.70
C GLN A 182 -8.62 -16.06 -14.96
N GLY A 183 -8.10 -17.29 -15.01
CA GLY A 183 -6.68 -17.55 -15.30
C GLY A 183 -5.72 -17.36 -14.12
N ARG A 184 -6.22 -17.00 -12.93
CA ARG A 184 -5.48 -16.91 -11.66
C ARG A 184 -5.70 -18.10 -10.74
N GLY A 185 -6.15 -19.23 -11.30
CA GLY A 185 -6.48 -20.45 -10.56
C GLY A 185 -5.34 -20.92 -9.65
N GLY A 186 -4.09 -20.90 -10.13
CA GLY A 186 -2.94 -21.33 -9.32
C GLY A 186 -2.69 -20.47 -8.06
N TYR A 187 -2.94 -19.15 -8.13
CA TYR A 187 -2.87 -18.30 -6.94
C TYR A 187 -4.07 -18.54 -6.02
N PHE A 188 -5.27 -18.71 -6.59
CA PHE A 188 -6.48 -18.97 -5.80
C PHE A 188 -6.43 -20.32 -5.07
N ASP A 189 -5.83 -21.35 -5.67
CA ASP A 189 -5.74 -22.69 -5.10
C ASP A 189 -4.93 -22.72 -3.80
N GLU A 190 -3.88 -21.90 -3.70
CA GLU A 190 -3.03 -21.84 -2.50
C GLU A 190 -3.71 -21.14 -1.31
N PHE A 191 -4.65 -20.21 -1.56
CA PHE A 191 -5.26 -19.37 -0.52
C PHE A 191 -6.72 -19.72 -0.25
N GLY A 192 -7.50 -20.06 -1.28
CA GLY A 192 -8.94 -20.31 -1.22
C GLY A 192 -9.75 -19.03 -0.99
N ILE A 193 -11.05 -19.17 -0.74
CA ILE A 193 -11.97 -18.03 -0.53
C ILE A 193 -11.95 -17.46 0.90
N ILE A 194 -11.47 -18.24 1.87
CA ILE A 194 -11.48 -17.85 3.30
C ILE A 194 -10.31 -16.91 3.63
N ARG A 195 -9.20 -16.99 2.89
CA ARG A 195 -7.97 -16.21 3.13
C ARG A 195 -7.91 -14.97 2.23
#